data_AF-A0A2T7TYB9-F1
#
_entry.id   AF-A0A2T7TYB9-F1
#
_cell.length_a   1.000
_cell.length_b   1.000
_cell.length_c   1.000
_cell.angle_alpha   90.00
_cell.angle_beta   90.00
_cell.angle_gamma   90.00
#
_symmetry.space_group_name_H-M   'P 1'
#
loop_
_entity.id
_entity.type
_entity.pdbx_description
1 polymer ?
#
loop_
_entity_poly.entity_id
_entity_poly.type
_entity_poly.pdbx_seq_one_letter_code
_entity_poly.pdbx_strand_id
1 'polypeptide(L)'
;MPIASNHLVDDVMRQWPVTIRVFLDHKMRCIGCPIACFHTVDDACREHNVDSGKFLAELNEVARDPARKSSRISAQWPYGSGA
;
A
#
# COMPACT_ATOMS: atom_id res chain seq x y z
N MET A 1 -3.55 16.84 2.64
CA MET A 1 -2.08 16.76 2.51
C MET A 1 -1.74 15.48 1.75
N PRO A 2 -0.78 15.48 0.82
CA PRO A 2 -0.39 14.26 0.11
C PRO A 2 0.38 13.30 1.03
N ILE A 3 0.30 12.01 0.75
CA ILE A 3 1.13 10.98 1.38
C ILE A 3 2.55 11.12 0.83
N ALA A 4 3.54 11.21 1.71
CA ALA A 4 4.95 11.38 1.37
C ALA A 4 5.77 10.11 1.70
N SER A 5 6.92 9.96 1.05
CA SER A 5 7.81 8.78 1.19
C SER A 5 8.35 8.60 2.61
N ASN A 6 8.49 9.69 3.36
CA ASN A 6 9.03 9.69 4.72
C ASN A 6 7.97 9.48 5.81
N HIS A 7 6.69 9.33 5.46
CA HIS A 7 5.68 8.93 6.43
C HIS A 7 5.88 7.47 6.83
N LEU A 8 5.55 7.17 8.09
CA LEU A 8 5.53 5.80 8.57
C LEU A 8 4.37 5.04 7.92
N VAL A 9 4.62 3.78 7.57
CA VAL A 9 3.62 2.91 6.96
C VAL A 9 2.39 2.75 7.86
N ASP A 10 2.59 2.60 9.18
CA ASP A 10 1.49 2.51 10.14
C ASP A 10 0.64 3.78 10.17
N ASP A 11 1.26 4.96 10.17
CA ASP A 11 0.55 6.25 10.14
C ASP A 11 -0.28 6.41 8.87
N VAL A 12 0.26 6.02 7.71
CA VAL A 12 -0.45 6.06 6.44
C VAL A 12 -1.68 5.15 6.48
N MET A 13 -1.55 3.92 6.96
CA MET A 13 -2.67 2.98 7.05
C MET A 13 -3.72 3.40 8.09
N ARG A 14 -3.32 4.03 9.20
CA ARG A 14 -4.24 4.56 10.21
C ARG A 14 -5.00 5.79 9.72
N GLN A 15 -4.31 6.71 9.06
CA GLN A 15 -4.89 7.96 8.58
C GLN A 15 -5.72 7.75 7.30
N TRP A 16 -5.31 6.83 6.43
CA TRP A 16 -6.03 6.45 5.21
C TRP A 16 -6.21 4.93 5.12
N PRO A 17 -7.14 4.32 5.87
CA PRO A 17 -7.34 2.86 5.87
C PRO A 17 -7.61 2.26 4.48
N VAL A 18 -8.18 3.05 3.58
CA VAL A 18 -8.44 2.68 2.19
C VAL A 18 -7.14 2.33 1.43
N THR A 19 -5.99 2.87 1.85
CA THR A 19 -4.68 2.57 1.27
C THR A 19 -4.17 1.16 1.56
N ILE A 20 -4.71 0.47 2.58
CA ILE A 20 -4.37 -0.93 2.92
C ILE A 20 -4.48 -1.83 1.68
N ARG A 21 -5.47 -1.60 0.80
CA ARG A 21 -5.60 -2.35 -0.45
C ARG A 21 -4.38 -2.19 -1.35
N VAL A 22 -3.80 -1.00 -1.45
CA VAL A 22 -2.60 -0.74 -2.27
C VAL A 22 -1.42 -1.56 -1.74
N PHE A 23 -1.16 -1.56 -0.43
CA PHE A 23 -0.13 -2.39 0.18
C PHE A 23 -0.33 -3.89 -0.12
N LEU A 24 -1.57 -4.39 -0.02
CA LEU A 24 -1.91 -5.78 -0.35
C LEU A 24 -1.67 -6.10 -1.84
N ASP A 25 -2.04 -5.19 -2.75
CA ASP A 25 -1.87 -5.36 -4.20
C ASP A 25 -0.39 -5.33 -4.62
N HIS A 26 0.47 -4.67 -3.83
CA HIS A 26 1.93 -4.71 -3.97
C HIS A 26 2.57 -5.88 -3.21
N LYS A 27 1.76 -6.75 -2.57
CA LYS A 27 2.23 -7.88 -1.75
C LYS A 27 3.20 -7.45 -0.65
N MET A 28 3.05 -6.23 -0.14
CA MET A 28 3.84 -5.75 0.98
C MET A 28 3.46 -6.53 2.24
N ARG A 29 4.47 -7.08 2.92
CA ARG A 29 4.27 -7.95 4.10
C ARG A 29 4.21 -7.15 5.40
N CYS A 30 4.27 -5.82 5.31
CA CYS A 30 4.19 -4.92 6.45
C CYS A 30 2.81 -4.94 7.13
N ILE A 31 1.76 -5.39 6.44
CA ILE A 31 0.38 -5.38 6.94
C ILE A 31 0.26 -6.38 8.10
N GLY A 32 0.06 -5.86 9.31
CA GLY A 32 -0.04 -6.66 10.55
C GLY A 32 1.30 -7.04 11.18
N CYS A 33 2.43 -6.59 10.63
CA CYS A 33 3.74 -6.77 11.26
C CYS A 33 3.93 -5.71 12.36
N PRO A 34 4.23 -6.08 13.63
CA PRO A 34 4.42 -5.10 14.71
C PRO A 34 5.63 -4.18 14.50
N ILE A 35 6.49 -4.48 13.53
CA ILE A 35 7.66 -3.66 13.16
C ILE A 35 7.28 -2.57 12.14
N ALA A 36 6.08 -2.62 11.54
CA ALA A 36 5.65 -1.66 10.51
C ALA A 36 5.59 -0.21 11.01
N CYS A 37 5.46 0.02 12.32
CA CYS A 37 5.52 1.35 12.93
C CYS A 37 6.91 1.99 12.90
N PHE A 38 7.95 1.28 12.46
CA PHE A 38 9.31 1.81 12.32
C PHE A 38 9.76 2.01 10.87
N HIS A 39 8.97 1.59 9.89
CA HIS A 39 9.33 1.71 8.47
C HIS A 39 8.66 2.91 7.83
N THR A 40 9.45 3.74 7.16
CA THR A 40 8.88 4.72 6.23
C THR A 40 8.34 4.03 4.97
N VAL A 41 7.52 4.74 4.20
CA VAL A 41 7.06 4.24 2.89
C VAL A 41 8.26 3.94 1.98
N ASP A 42 9.34 4.74 2.02
CA ASP A 42 10.55 4.46 1.23
C ASP A 42 11.26 3.18 1.68
N ASP A 43 11.40 2.96 3.00
CA ASP A 43 12.01 1.73 3.54
C ASP A 43 11.23 0.48 3.10
N ALA A 44 9.90 0.52 3.23
CA ALA A 44 9.04 -0.57 2.80
C ALA A 44 9.13 -0.83 1.29
N CYS A 45 9.23 0.24 0.48
CA CYS A 45 9.43 0.09 -0.97
C CYS A 45 10.77 -0.59 -1.29
N ARG A 46 11.86 -0.20 -0.61
CA ARG A 46 13.19 -0.79 -0.79
C ARG A 46 13.22 -2.26 -0.38
N GLU A 47 12.69 -2.60 0.79
CA GLU A 47 12.68 -3.97 1.32
C GLU A 47 11.85 -4.92 0.44
N HIS A 48 10.77 -4.41 -0.16
CA HIS A 48 9.89 -5.18 -1.02
C HIS A 48 10.19 -5.05 -2.52
N ASN A 49 11.25 -4.34 -2.90
CA ASN A 49 11.64 -4.10 -4.29
C ASN A 49 10.49 -3.52 -5.14
N VAL A 50 9.77 -2.55 -4.57
CA VAL A 50 8.65 -1.82 -5.17
C VAL A 50 9.13 -0.44 -5.61
N ASP A 51 8.65 0.03 -6.77
CA ASP A 51 8.91 1.38 -7.25
C ASP A 51 8.18 2.40 -6.37
N SER A 52 8.94 3.18 -5.59
CA SER A 52 8.38 4.13 -4.62
C SER A 52 7.56 5.25 -5.26
N GLY A 53 7.93 5.70 -6.46
CA GLY A 53 7.21 6.73 -7.19
C GLY A 53 5.81 6.26 -7.61
N LYS A 54 5.72 5.08 -8.21
CA LYS A 54 4.44 4.46 -8.60
C LYS A 54 3.59 4.14 -7.38
N PHE A 55 4.21 3.62 -6.31
CA PHE A 55 3.52 3.29 -5.07
C PHE A 55 2.89 4.53 -4.42
N LEU A 56 3.66 5.61 -4.29
CA LEU A 56 3.16 6.88 -3.74
C LEU A 56 2.06 7.51 -4.59
N ALA A 57 2.15 7.40 -5.92
CA ALA A 57 1.10 7.88 -6.81
C ALA A 57 -0.22 7.12 -6.58
N GLU A 58 -0.16 5.78 -6.53
CA GLU A 58 -1.34 4.94 -6.26
C GLU A 58 -1.94 5.22 -4.86
N LEU A 59 -1.09 5.36 -3.83
CA LEU A 59 -1.53 5.73 -2.48
C LEU A 59 -2.26 7.07 -2.45
N ASN A 60 -1.68 8.10 -3.07
CA ASN A 60 -2.27 9.44 -3.12
C ASN A 60 -3.57 9.48 -3.93
N GLU A 61 -3.65 8.70 -5.00
CA GLU A 61 -4.85 8.60 -5.83
C GLU A 61 -5.99 7.96 -5.04
N VAL A 62 -5.75 6.81 -4.43
CA VAL A 62 -6.73 6.05 -3.65
C VAL A 62 -7.15 6.81 -2.38
N ALA A 63 -6.25 7.56 -1.75
CA ALA A 63 -6.58 8.44 -0.62
C ALA A 63 -7.48 9.63 -1.01
N ARG A 64 -7.46 10.07 -2.27
CA ARG A 64 -8.32 11.16 -2.79
C ARG A 64 -9.66 10.64 -3.30
N ASP A 65 -9.69 9.46 -3.90
CA ASP A 65 -10.89 8.81 -4.43
C ASP A 65 -10.98 7.34 -3.96
N PRO A 66 -11.58 7.10 -2.78
CA PRO A 66 -11.71 5.75 -2.20
C PRO A 66 -12.59 4.80 -3.00
N ALA A 67 -13.45 5.32 -3.90
CA ALA A 67 -14.34 4.48 -4.72
C ALA A 67 -13.61 3.84 -5.91
N ARG A 68 -12.39 4.31 -6.21
CA ARG A 68 -11.57 3.77 -7.30
C ARG A 68 -11.03 2.38 -6.94
N LYS A 69 -11.47 1.38 -7.69
CA LYS A 69 -10.90 0.02 -7.64
C LYS A 69 -9.47 0.06 -8.18
N SER A 70 -8.51 -0.42 -7.40
CA SER A 70 -7.12 -0.62 -7.85
C SER A 70 -7.11 -1.54 -9.07
N SER A 71 -6.51 -1.07 -10.17
CA SER A 71 -6.53 -1.72 -11.48
C SER A 71 -5.76 -3.06 -11.50
N ARG A 72 -5.05 -3.41 -10.42
CA ARG A 72 -4.21 -4.62 -10.35
C ARG A 72 -4.98 -5.90 -10.06
N ILE A 73 -6.24 -5.82 -9.62
CA ILE A 73 -7.03 -7.00 -9.23
C ILE A 73 -7.46 -7.89 -10.40
N SER A 74 -7.29 -7.44 -11.65
CA SER A 74 -7.65 -8.17 -12.88
C SER A 74 -6.56 -9.11 -13.39
N ALA A 75 -5.34 -9.08 -12.83
CA ALA A 75 -4.25 -9.95 -13.25
C ALA A 75 -3.78 -10.83 -12.08
N GLN A 76 -4.36 -12.03 -12.01
CA GLN A 76 -3.77 -13.20 -11.34
C GLN A 76 -3.56 -13.06 -9.81
N TRP A 77 -4.65 -13.05 -9.05
CA TRP A 77 -4.59 -13.44 -7.63
C TRP A 77 -4.60 -14.98 -7.55
N PRO A 78 -3.52 -15.67 -7.13
CA PRO A 78 -3.51 -17.14 -7.11
C PRO A 78 -4.38 -17.76 -6.00
N TYR A 79 -4.89 -16.95 -5.07
CA TYR A 79 -5.77 -17.38 -3.97
C TYR A 79 -7.19 -16.83 -4.13
N GLY A 80 -7.81 -17.07 -5.28
CA GLY A 80 -9.11 -16.51 -5.67
C GLY A 80 -9.93 -17.45 -6.54
N SER A 81 -10.01 -18.72 -6.16
CA SER A 81 -11.02 -19.68 -6.60
C SER A 81 -11.21 -20.71 -5.50
N GLY A 82 -11.84 -20.28 -4.41
CA GLY A 82 -12.45 -21.14 -3.40
C GLY A 82 -13.88 -20.67 -3.27
N ALA A 83 -14.81 -21.60 -3.49
CA ALA A 83 -16.26 -21.42 -3.53
C ALA A 83 -16.85 -20.70 -2.31
#